data_AF-A0A5U3IT60-F1
#
_entry.id   AF-A0A5U3IT60-F1
#
_cell.length_a   1.000
_cell.length_b   1.000
_cell.length_c   1.000
_cell.angle_alpha   90.00
_cell.angle_beta   90.00
_cell.angle_gamma   90.00
#
_symmetry.space_group_name_H-M   'P 1'
#
loop_
_entity.id
_entity.type
_entity.pdbx_description
1 polymer ?
#
loop_
_entity_poly.entity_id
_entity_poly.type
_entity_poly.pdbx_seq_one_letter_code
_entity_poly.pdbx_strand_id
1 'polypeptide(L)'
;MSVKTEVKSLHRIRERAPANGKIAGYIYSFKPGQLVLDFYFRNWVYAGDIPEWDEGERYRQLVTLPFTNYEGFRQAYRIARIFIALPRHIRVVQVV
;
A
#
# COMPACT_ATOMS: atom_id res chain seq x y z
N MET A 1 -11.98 -5.78 -12.21
CA MET A 1 -11.25 -7.01 -11.82
C MET A 1 -11.85 -7.54 -10.52
N SER A 2 -11.51 -8.77 -10.07
CA SER A 2 -11.94 -9.26 -8.75
C SER A 2 -10.82 -9.14 -7.72
N VAL A 3 -11.15 -8.96 -6.44
CA VAL A 3 -10.17 -8.88 -5.34
C VAL A 3 -9.24 -10.08 -5.32
N LYS A 4 -9.77 -11.30 -5.55
CA LYS A 4 -8.96 -12.52 -5.60
C LYS A 4 -7.85 -12.44 -6.66
N THR A 5 -8.14 -11.87 -7.82
CA THR A 5 -7.15 -11.71 -8.91
C THR A 5 -6.15 -10.60 -8.57
N GLU A 6 -6.60 -9.52 -7.95
CA GLU A 6 -5.77 -8.39 -7.52
C GLU A 6 -4.79 -8.81 -6.41
N VAL A 7 -5.27 -9.51 -5.38
CA VAL A 7 -4.45 -10.11 -4.31
C VAL A 7 -3.42 -11.08 -4.87
N LYS A 8 -3.81 -11.98 -5.78
CA LYS A 8 -2.87 -12.89 -6.46
C LYS A 8 -1.81 -12.12 -7.25
N SER A 9 -2.19 -11.03 -7.91
CA SER A 9 -1.26 -10.19 -8.65
C SER A 9 -0.26 -9.52 -7.71
N LEU A 10 -0.72 -8.95 -6.59
CA LEU A 10 0.15 -8.38 -5.56
C LEU A 10 1.10 -9.43 -4.97
N HIS A 11 0.61 -10.63 -4.69
CA HIS A 11 1.42 -11.74 -4.16
C HIS A 11 2.56 -12.10 -5.12
N ARG A 12 2.25 -12.30 -6.40
CA ARG A 12 3.27 -12.59 -7.44
C ARG A 12 4.30 -11.49 -7.57
N ILE A 13 3.89 -10.22 -7.43
CA ILE A 13 4.81 -9.10 -7.48
C ILE A 13 5.72 -9.09 -6.23
N ARG A 14 5.18 -9.40 -5.05
CA ARG A 14 5.95 -9.53 -3.80
C ARG A 14 7.00 -10.63 -3.91
N GLU A 15 6.64 -11.80 -4.42
CA GLU A 15 7.57 -12.94 -4.61
C GLU A 15 8.69 -12.63 -5.60
N ARG A 16 8.41 -11.81 -6.62
CA ARG A 16 9.39 -11.42 -7.65
C ARG A 16 10.22 -10.20 -7.26
N ALA A 17 9.85 -9.49 -6.20
CA ALA A 17 10.61 -8.34 -5.73
C ALA A 17 11.91 -8.84 -5.06
N PRO A 18 13.06 -8.15 -5.25
CA PRO A 18 14.27 -8.45 -4.49
C PRO A 18 13.97 -8.47 -2.97
N ALA A 19 14.71 -9.24 -2.17
CA ALA A 19 14.46 -9.40 -0.72
C ALA A 19 14.44 -8.07 0.09
N ASN A 20 15.02 -7.01 -0.49
CA ASN A 20 15.04 -5.63 -0.03
C ASN A 20 13.77 -4.83 -0.42
N GLY A 21 12.84 -5.42 -1.15
CA GLY A 21 11.58 -4.86 -1.65
C GLY A 21 10.49 -4.74 -0.57
N LYS A 22 10.82 -4.15 0.58
CA LYS A 22 9.89 -3.92 1.71
C LYS A 22 8.63 -3.13 1.30
N ILE A 23 8.71 -2.35 0.22
CA ILE A 23 7.64 -1.48 -0.31
C ILE A 23 6.36 -2.25 -0.63
N ALA A 24 6.46 -3.47 -1.18
CA ALA A 24 5.27 -4.22 -1.59
C ALA A 24 4.44 -4.73 -0.40
N GLY A 25 5.03 -4.83 0.79
CA GLY A 25 4.36 -5.30 2.02
C GLY A 25 3.25 -4.39 2.53
N TYR A 26 3.31 -3.09 2.19
CA TYR A 26 2.38 -2.07 2.68
C TYR A 26 1.28 -1.71 1.67
N ILE A 27 1.17 -2.45 0.57
CA ILE A 27 0.18 -2.26 -0.49
C ILE A 27 -0.73 -3.48 -0.53
N TYR A 28 -2.04 -3.26 -0.45
CA TYR A 28 -3.05 -4.29 -0.35
C TYR A 28 -4.18 -4.09 -1.37
N SER A 29 -5.02 -5.12 -1.53
CA SER A 29 -6.33 -5.01 -2.17
C SER A 29 -7.32 -5.77 -1.31
N PHE A 30 -8.34 -5.07 -0.82
CA PHE A 30 -9.44 -5.64 -0.04
C PHE A 30 -10.80 -5.38 -0.72
N LYS A 31 -10.85 -4.43 -1.66
CA LYS A 31 -12.04 -4.05 -2.43
C LYS A 31 -11.70 -4.02 -3.92
N PRO A 32 -12.57 -4.53 -4.81
CA PRO A 32 -12.26 -4.58 -6.24
C PRO A 32 -11.99 -3.18 -6.79
N GLY A 33 -10.98 -3.06 -7.66
CA GLY A 33 -10.66 -1.78 -8.29
C GLY A 33 -10.00 -0.76 -7.35
N GLN A 34 -9.49 -1.18 -6.19
CA GLN A 34 -8.81 -0.28 -5.26
C GLN A 34 -7.54 -0.92 -4.69
N LEU A 35 -6.43 -0.20 -4.78
CA LEU A 35 -5.23 -0.48 -4.01
C LEU A 35 -5.26 0.34 -2.73
N VAL A 36 -4.88 -0.28 -1.62
CA VAL A 36 -4.81 0.36 -0.30
C VAL A 36 -3.35 0.42 0.13
N LEU A 37 -2.90 1.60 0.54
CA LEU A 37 -1.56 1.87 1.05
C LEU A 37 -1.65 2.08 2.56
N ASP A 38 -0.87 1.33 3.32
CA ASP A 38 -0.85 1.40 4.79
C ASP A 38 0.40 2.14 5.28
N PHE A 39 0.28 3.47 5.36
CA PHE A 39 1.36 4.31 5.86
C PHE A 39 1.59 4.17 7.36
N TYR A 40 0.53 3.88 8.11
CA TYR A 40 0.62 3.66 9.54
C TYR A 40 1.51 2.43 9.84
N PHE A 41 1.18 1.28 9.25
CA PHE A 41 1.98 0.07 9.45
C PHE A 41 3.41 0.23 8.95
N ARG A 42 3.59 0.91 7.80
CA ARG A 42 4.93 1.27 7.33
C ARG A 42 5.70 2.06 8.39
N ASN A 43 5.12 3.14 8.89
CA ASN A 43 5.77 4.02 9.87
C ASN A 43 6.04 3.31 11.20
N TRP A 44 5.13 2.43 11.63
CA TRP A 44 5.28 1.57 12.80
C TRP A 44 6.48 0.63 12.66
N VAL A 45 6.64 -0.06 11.51
CA VAL A 45 7.78 -0.97 11.26
C VAL A 45 9.14 -0.25 11.25
N TYR A 46 9.17 1.05 10.92
CA TYR A 46 10.40 1.86 10.90
C TYR A 46 10.53 2.80 12.11
N ALA A 47 9.68 2.67 13.13
CA ALA A 47 9.84 3.40 14.38
C ALA A 47 11.09 2.89 15.13
N GLY A 48 11.79 3.79 15.82
CA GLY A 48 12.97 3.43 16.62
C GLY A 48 12.59 2.76 17.94
N ASP A 49 11.38 3.05 18.41
CA ASP A 49 10.63 2.42 19.48
C ASP A 49 9.50 1.55 18.89
N ILE A 50 8.88 0.70 19.71
CA ILE A 50 7.67 -0.04 19.33
C ILE A 50 6.48 0.78 19.84
N PRO A 51 5.82 1.61 19.01
CA PRO A 51 4.70 2.39 19.46
C PRO A 51 3.49 1.49 19.71
N GLU A 52 2.59 1.94 20.58
CA GLU A 52 1.30 1.29 20.80
C GLU A 52 0.52 1.21 19.49
N TRP A 53 -0.11 0.05 19.25
CA TRP A 53 -0.91 -0.18 18.05
C TRP A 53 -2.28 0.49 18.19
N ASP A 54 -2.57 1.44 17.32
CA ASP A 54 -3.86 2.13 17.21
C ASP A 54 -4.50 1.81 15.86
N GLU A 55 -5.50 0.92 15.90
CA GLU A 55 -6.24 0.51 14.72
C GLU A 55 -7.08 1.66 14.13
N GLY A 56 -7.60 2.57 14.97
CA GLY A 56 -8.40 3.70 14.53
C GLY A 56 -7.56 4.72 13.75
N GLU A 57 -6.38 5.02 14.26
CA GLU A 57 -5.42 5.89 13.58
C GLU A 57 -4.86 5.25 12.31
N ARG A 58 -4.64 3.93 12.32
CA ARG A 58 -4.31 3.18 11.11
C ARG A 58 -5.34 3.38 10.02
N TYR A 59 -6.63 3.18 10.31
CA TYR A 59 -7.70 3.37 9.32
C TYR A 59 -7.73 4.78 8.72
N ARG A 60 -7.45 5.82 9.53
CA ARG A 60 -7.39 7.21 9.07
C ARG A 60 -6.20 7.48 8.13
N GLN A 61 -5.12 6.73 8.27
CA GLN A 61 -3.91 6.88 7.45
C GLN A 61 -3.86 5.96 6.23
N LEU A 62 -4.89 5.13 6.01
CA LEU A 62 -5.00 4.34 4.78
C LEU A 62 -5.26 5.27 3.59
N VAL A 63 -4.48 5.10 2.54
CA VAL A 63 -4.69 5.81 1.27
C VAL A 63 -5.14 4.84 0.21
N THR A 64 -6.19 5.19 -0.53
CA THR A 64 -6.75 4.36 -1.60
C THR A 64 -6.39 4.91 -2.98
N LEU A 65 -5.97 4.03 -3.89
CA LEU A 65 -5.74 4.34 -5.30
C LEU A 65 -6.73 3.55 -6.16
N PRO A 66 -7.69 4.22 -6.83
CA PRO A 66 -8.67 3.55 -7.66
C PRO A 66 -8.08 3.10 -9.00
N PHE A 67 -8.62 2.02 -9.57
CA PHE A 67 -8.36 1.55 -10.92
C PHE A 67 -9.55 0.77 -11.49
N THR A 68 -9.70 0.75 -12.82
CA THR A 68 -10.86 0.14 -13.48
C THR A 68 -10.54 -1.17 -14.19
N ASN A 69 -9.30 -1.35 -14.66
CA ASN A 69 -8.86 -2.50 -15.45
C ASN A 69 -7.43 -2.92 -15.09
N TYR A 70 -6.89 -3.93 -15.78
CA TYR A 70 -5.55 -4.44 -15.51
C TYR A 70 -4.43 -3.43 -15.78
N GLU A 71 -4.54 -2.63 -16.84
CA GLU A 71 -3.57 -1.55 -17.09
C GLU A 71 -3.61 -0.49 -15.99
N GLY A 72 -4.82 -0.11 -15.58
CA GLY A 72 -5.05 0.77 -14.44
C GLY A 72 -4.47 0.21 -13.15
N PHE A 73 -4.61 -1.10 -12.89
CA PHE A 73 -3.97 -1.76 -11.76
C PHE A 73 -2.45 -1.62 -11.81
N ARG A 74 -1.83 -1.86 -12.98
CA ARG A 74 -0.37 -1.73 -13.14
C ARG A 74 0.08 -0.29 -12.89
N GLN A 75 -0.65 0.70 -13.38
CA GLN A 75 -0.36 2.11 -13.17
C GLN A 75 -0.54 2.52 -11.71
N ALA A 76 -1.68 2.18 -11.10
CA ALA A 76 -1.95 2.43 -9.69
C ALA A 76 -0.87 1.79 -8.79
N TYR A 77 -0.43 0.56 -9.12
CA TYR A 77 0.63 -0.11 -8.39
C TYR A 77 1.99 0.59 -8.50
N ARG A 78 2.34 1.13 -9.68
CA ARG A 78 3.56 1.94 -9.86
C ARG A 78 3.53 3.20 -8.99
N ILE A 79 2.41 3.91 -8.98
CA ILE A 79 2.20 5.09 -8.14
C ILE A 79 2.27 4.70 -6.65
N ALA A 80 1.60 3.60 -6.27
CA ALA A 80 1.59 3.10 -4.90
C ALA A 80 3.02 2.85 -4.38
N ARG A 81 3.86 2.25 -5.21
CA ARG A 81 5.28 2.01 -4.88
C ARG A 81 6.06 3.28 -4.64
N ILE A 82 5.84 4.32 -5.46
CA ILE A 82 6.51 5.61 -5.28
C ILE A 82 6.09 6.21 -3.95
N PHE A 83 4.79 6.27 -3.68
CA PHE A 83 4.23 6.83 -2.46
C PHE A 83 4.74 6.14 -1.19
N ILE A 84 4.74 4.81 -1.16
CA ILE A 84 5.27 4.04 -0.02
C ILE A 84 6.79 4.21 0.12
N ALA A 85 7.52 4.53 -0.94
CA ALA A 85 8.96 4.79 -0.87
C ALA A 85 9.30 6.19 -0.35
N LEU A 86 8.36 7.15 -0.37
CA LEU A 86 8.62 8.53 0.03
C LEU A 86 9.10 8.64 1.48
N PRO A 87 10.05 9.54 1.81
CA PRO A 87 10.44 9.80 3.19
C PRO A 87 9.25 10.05 4.11
N ARG A 88 9.33 9.59 5.37
CA ARG A 88 8.22 9.64 6.35
C ARG A 88 7.70 11.06 6.65
N HIS A 89 8.54 12.08 6.46
CA HIS A 89 8.14 13.47 6.66
C HIS A 89 7.24 14.00 5.53
N ILE A 90 7.18 13.32 4.38
CA ILE A 90 6.25 13.64 3.31
C ILE A 90 4.91 12.98 3.63
N ARG A 91 3.89 13.81 3.88
CA ARG A 91 2.52 13.33 4.10
C ARG A 91 1.81 13.20 2.76
N VAL A 92 1.38 11.98 2.45
CA VAL A 92 0.40 11.74 1.38
C VAL A 92 -0.98 11.88 2.01
N VAL A 93 -1.74 12.87 1.56
CA VAL A 93 -3.12 13.09 2.00
C VAL A 93 -4.07 12.71 0.88
N GLN A 94 -5.10 11.95 1.21
CA GLN A 94 -6.20 11.68 0.30
C GLN A 94 -7.15 12.87 0.33
N VAL A 95 -7.26 13.58 -0.78
CA VAL A 95 -8.29 14.62 -0.96
C VAL A 95 -9.58 13.90 -1.32
N VAL A 96 -10.59 14.01 -0.46
CA VAL A 96 -11.92 13.40 -0.63
C VAL A 96 -12.82 14.33 -1.41
#